data_AF-A0A090W8L3-F1
#
_entry.id   AF-A0A090W8L3-F1
#
_cell.length_a   1.000
_cell.length_b   1.000
_cell.length_c   1.000
_cell.angle_alpha   90.00
_cell.angle_beta   90.00
_cell.angle_gamma   90.00
#
_symmetry.space_group_name_H-M   'P 1'
#
loop_
_entity.id
_entity.type
_entity.pdbx_description
1 polymer ?
#
loop_
_entity_poly.entity_id
_entity_poly.type
_entity_poly.pdbx_seq_one_letter_code
_entity_poly.pdbx_strand_id
1 'polypeptide(L)'
;MTCNAIEANTKYTLDRYFEKELKEDKITFQVINVDKEENEKIAEKFEAAGTALFLNVIKNGKETQINLTDFAFMNGNDQEAFSKELKSKIDTELKTL
;
A
#
# COMPACT_ATOMS: atom_id res chain seq x y z
N MET A 1 1.99 -6.74 14.53
CA MET A 1 2.67 -6.02 13.44
C MET A 1 2.57 -4.52 13.70
N THR A 2 3.59 -3.72 13.39
CA THR A 2 3.55 -2.26 13.59
C THR A 2 3.38 -1.52 12.26
N CYS A 3 2.79 -0.32 12.28
CA CYS A 3 2.74 0.56 11.11
C CYS A 3 4.14 0.80 10.54
N ASN A 4 5.11 1.09 11.40
CA ASN A 4 6.48 1.40 10.98
C ASN A 4 7.15 0.25 10.22
N ALA A 5 6.91 -1.00 10.61
CA ALA A 5 7.47 -2.17 9.92
C ALA A 5 6.85 -2.34 8.53
N ILE A 6 5.52 -2.21 8.42
CA ILE A 6 4.79 -2.28 7.15
C ILE A 6 5.21 -1.13 6.23
N GLU A 7 5.32 0.09 6.77
CA GLU A 7 5.77 1.28 6.04
C GLU A 7 7.18 1.07 5.46
N ALA A 8 8.13 0.66 6.30
CA ALA A 8 9.51 0.42 5.88
C ALA A 8 9.61 -0.64 4.78
N ASN A 9 8.89 -1.77 4.92
CA ASN A 9 8.90 -2.83 3.91
C ASN A 9 8.16 -2.43 2.63
N THR A 10 7.09 -1.66 2.73
CA THR A 10 6.38 -1.11 1.56
C THR A 10 7.30 -0.16 0.79
N LYS A 11 7.92 0.79 1.48
CA LYS A 11 8.88 1.73 0.90
C LYS A 11 10.04 1.00 0.24
N TYR A 12 10.63 0.02 0.92
CA TYR A 12 11.69 -0.82 0.35
C TYR A 12 11.25 -1.49 -0.96
N THR A 13 10.04 -2.07 -0.98
CA THR A 13 9.51 -2.75 -2.17
C THR A 13 9.33 -1.79 -3.33
N LEU A 14 8.74 -0.61 -3.07
CA LEU A 14 8.49 0.41 -4.09
C LEU A 14 9.80 0.98 -4.65
N ASP A 15 10.74 1.35 -3.79
CA ASP A 15 12.04 1.89 -4.19
C ASP A 15 12.86 0.85 -4.99
N ARG A 16 12.77 -0.42 -4.61
CA ARG A 16 13.56 -1.51 -5.22
C ARG A 16 13.04 -1.95 -6.58
N TYR A 17 11.72 -2.00 -6.75
CA TYR A 17 11.10 -2.67 -7.90
C TYR A 17 10.24 -1.76 -8.78
N PHE A 18 9.83 -0.59 -8.28
CA PHE A 18 8.88 0.30 -8.94
C PHE A 18 9.39 1.74 -9.04
N GLU A 19 10.71 1.94 -8.99
CA GLU A 19 11.32 3.28 -9.06
C GLU A 19 10.87 4.07 -10.29
N LYS A 20 10.68 3.39 -11.42
CA LYS A 20 10.21 4.01 -12.66
C LYS A 20 8.76 4.45 -12.55
N GLU A 21 7.88 3.59 -12.05
CA GLU A 21 6.46 3.87 -11.87
C GLU A 21 6.22 4.97 -10.83
N LEU A 22 7.07 5.06 -9.81
CA LEU A 22 7.09 6.19 -8.87
C LEU A 22 7.49 7.50 -9.57
N LYS A 23 8.54 7.49 -10.40
CA LYS A 23 8.99 8.67 -11.15
C LYS A 23 7.98 9.15 -12.20
N GLU A 24 7.18 8.23 -12.74
CA GLU A 24 6.13 8.51 -13.72
C GLU A 24 4.77 8.83 -13.06
N ASP A 25 4.70 8.96 -11.73
CA ASP A 25 3.48 9.15 -10.93
C ASP A 25 2.39 8.09 -11.19
N LYS A 26 2.76 6.93 -11.72
CA LYS A 26 1.86 5.77 -11.91
C LYS A 26 1.55 5.09 -10.58
N ILE A 27 2.51 5.12 -9.65
CA ILE A 27 2.34 4.66 -8.28
C ILE A 27 2.65 5.84 -7.36
N THR A 28 1.82 6.03 -6.34
CA THR A 28 2.11 6.94 -5.23
C THR A 28 2.06 6.17 -3.92
N PHE A 29 2.87 6.61 -2.95
CA PHE A 29 2.88 6.04 -1.60
C PHE A 29 2.45 7.10 -0.59
N GLN A 30 1.50 6.75 0.27
CA GLN A 30 0.95 7.67 1.27
C GLN A 30 0.95 7.00 2.64
N VAL A 31 1.37 7.75 3.65
CA VAL A 31 1.31 7.35 5.06
C VAL A 31 0.26 8.23 5.73
N ILE A 32 -0.81 7.60 6.19
CA ILE A 32 -1.96 8.29 6.78
C ILE A 32 -1.97 8.02 8.28
N ASN A 33 -1.89 9.09 9.08
CA ASN A 33 -2.16 9.00 10.51
C ASN A 33 -3.68 9.18 10.72
N VAL A 34 -4.37 8.08 11.01
CA VAL A 34 -5.83 8.04 11.17
C VAL A 34 -6.33 8.81 12.40
N ASP A 35 -5.47 9.11 13.37
CA ASP A 35 -5.83 9.87 14.57
C ASP A 35 -5.95 11.37 14.32
N LYS A 36 -5.53 11.85 13.14
CA LYS A 36 -5.65 13.26 12.78
C LYS A 36 -6.99 13.54 12.12
N GLU A 37 -7.68 14.58 12.57
CA GLU A 37 -8.96 15.06 12.03
C GLU A 37 -8.90 15.32 10.52
N GLU A 38 -7.79 15.87 10.00
CA GLU A 38 -7.58 16.09 8.56
C GLU A 38 -7.66 14.81 7.72
N ASN A 39 -7.42 13.65 8.33
CA ASN A 39 -7.43 12.33 7.70
C ASN A 39 -8.71 11.53 7.98
N GLU A 40 -9.67 12.04 8.75
CA GLU A 40 -10.88 11.29 9.15
C GLU A 40 -11.63 10.76 7.92
N LYS A 41 -11.85 11.61 6.91
CA LYS A 41 -12.56 11.21 5.68
C LYS A 41 -11.86 10.10 4.90
N ILE A 42 -10.53 10.10 4.84
CA ILE A 42 -9.78 9.04 4.15
C ILE A 42 -9.73 7.78 5.00
N ALA A 43 -9.61 7.90 6.32
CA ALA A 43 -9.69 6.77 7.25
C ALA A 43 -11.05 6.06 7.15
N GLU A 44 -12.16 6.80 7.17
CA GLU A 44 -13.51 6.29 6.98
C GLU A 44 -13.69 5.63 5.61
N LYS A 45 -13.22 6.27 4.53
CA LYS A 45 -13.33 5.76 3.16
C LYS A 45 -12.68 4.38 2.98
N PHE A 46 -11.60 4.11 3.71
CA PHE A 46 -10.88 2.84 3.69
C PHE A 46 -11.22 1.95 4.88
N GLU A 47 -12.18 2.35 5.71
CA GLU A 47 -12.57 1.66 6.97
C GLU A 47 -11.35 1.33 7.86
N ALA A 48 -10.35 2.23 7.87
CA ALA A 48 -9.08 2.04 8.55
C ALA A 48 -9.12 2.66 9.96
N ALA A 49 -9.13 1.80 10.98
CA ALA A 49 -9.13 2.22 12.39
C ALA A 49 -7.81 1.96 13.12
N GLY A 50 -6.76 1.55 12.41
CA GLY A 50 -5.47 1.19 13.00
C GLY A 50 -4.41 0.85 11.96
N THR A 51 -3.48 -0.05 12.31
CA THR A 51 -2.47 -0.52 11.35
C THR A 51 -3.15 -1.23 10.18
N ALA A 52 -2.95 -0.70 8.97
CA ALA A 52 -3.52 -1.25 7.75
C ALA A 52 -2.60 -1.01 6.56
N LEU A 53 -2.77 -1.82 5.52
CA LEU A 53 -2.15 -1.60 4.22
C LEU A 53 -3.21 -1.78 3.14
N PHE A 54 -3.35 -0.78 2.28
CA PHE A 54 -4.26 -0.83 1.14
C PHE A 54 -3.51 -0.59 -0.15
N LEU A 55 -3.89 -1.33 -1.19
CA LEU A 55 -3.54 -1.01 -2.56
C LEU A 55 -4.77 -0.40 -3.22
N ASN A 56 -4.69 0.88 -3.58
CA ASN A 56 -5.77 1.60 -4.22
C ASN A 56 -5.52 1.69 -5.73
N VAL A 57 -6.37 1.03 -6.52
CA VAL A 57 -6.24 0.97 -7.98
C VAL A 57 -7.22 1.94 -8.61
N ILE A 58 -6.72 2.90 -9.38
CA ILE A 58 -7.55 3.88 -10.09
C ILE A 58 -7.43 3.60 -11.58
N LYS A 59 -8.51 3.10 -12.20
CA LYS A 59 -8.57 2.79 -13.63
C LYS A 59 -9.79 3.45 -14.25
N ASN A 60 -9.58 4.25 -15.30
CA ASN A 60 -10.65 4.99 -16.00
C ASN A 60 -11.53 5.82 -15.05
N GLY A 61 -10.92 6.41 -14.01
CA GLY A 61 -11.62 7.18 -12.97
C GLY A 61 -12.39 6.33 -11.95
N LYS A 62 -12.39 5.00 -12.08
CA LYS A 62 -12.96 4.08 -11.09
C LYS A 62 -11.88 3.63 -10.12
N GLU A 63 -12.17 3.84 -8.84
CA GLU A 63 -11.34 3.42 -7.73
C GLU A 63 -11.74 2.02 -7.23
N THR A 64 -10.75 1.17 -7.00
CA THR A 64 -10.91 -0.16 -6.39
C THR A 64 -9.90 -0.29 -5.25
N GLN A 65 -10.40 -0.48 -4.04
CA GLN A 65 -9.56 -0.67 -2.86
C GLN A 65 -9.33 -2.16 -2.64
N ILE A 66 -8.07 -2.55 -2.53
CA ILE A 66 -7.66 -3.91 -2.19
C ILE A 66 -7.05 -3.86 -0.79
N ASN A 67 -7.74 -4.48 0.17
CA ASN A 67 -7.25 -4.58 1.54
C ASN A 67 -6.13 -5.63 1.60
N LEU A 68 -4.92 -5.19 1.93
CA LEU A 68 -3.72 -6.02 2.07
C LEU A 68 -3.29 -6.19 3.53
N THR A 69 -4.14 -5.79 4.47
CA THR A 69 -3.83 -5.75 5.90
C THR A 69 -3.44 -7.13 6.42
N ASP A 70 -4.22 -8.18 6.14
CA ASP A 70 -3.91 -9.54 6.62
C ASP A 70 -2.53 -10.01 6.16
N PHE A 71 -2.21 -9.82 4.88
CA PHE A 71 -0.89 -10.09 4.32
C PHE A 71 0.20 -9.29 5.05
N ALA A 72 -0.03 -7.99 5.25
CA ALA A 72 0.94 -7.11 5.87
C ALA A 72 1.20 -7.50 7.33
N PHE A 73 0.19 -7.98 8.04
CA PHE A 73 0.32 -8.53 9.39
C PHE A 73 1.09 -9.84 9.43
N MET A 74 0.84 -10.73 8.46
CA MET A 74 1.51 -12.03 8.38
C MET A 74 3.00 -11.89 8.05
N ASN A 75 3.33 -11.06 7.05
CA ASN A 75 4.67 -11.01 6.46
C ASN A 75 5.47 -9.77 6.87
N GLY A 76 4.91 -8.80 7.60
CA GLY A 76 5.57 -7.51 7.87
C GLY A 76 6.87 -7.56 8.68
N ASN A 77 7.27 -8.71 9.22
CA ASN A 77 8.57 -8.92 9.88
C ASN A 77 9.59 -9.65 8.96
N ASP A 78 9.15 -10.14 7.81
CA ASP A 78 9.97 -10.81 6.80
C ASP A 78 10.01 -9.94 5.54
N GLN A 79 11.08 -9.14 5.41
CA GLN A 79 11.23 -8.21 4.30
C GLN A 79 11.25 -8.91 2.93
N GLU A 80 11.80 -10.11 2.83
CA GLU A 80 11.86 -10.85 1.57
C GLU A 80 10.47 -11.36 1.17
N ALA A 81 9.78 -12.04 2.09
CA ALA A 81 8.43 -12.54 1.84
C ALA A 81 7.45 -11.39 1.55
N PHE A 82 7.52 -10.32 2.34
CA PHE A 82 6.69 -9.13 2.16
C PHE A 82 6.93 -8.49 0.80
N SER A 83 8.19 -8.20 0.46
CA SER A 83 8.50 -7.50 -0.79
C SER A 83 8.15 -8.32 -2.03
N LYS A 84 8.38 -9.63 -1.99
CA LYS A 84 8.00 -10.54 -3.09
C LYS A 84 6.50 -10.53 -3.33
N GLU A 85 5.70 -10.68 -2.28
CA GLU A 85 4.25 -10.76 -2.41
C GLU A 85 3.64 -9.39 -2.75
N LEU A 86 4.05 -8.31 -2.10
CA LEU A 86 3.57 -6.97 -2.43
C LEU A 86 3.91 -6.60 -3.88
N LYS A 87 5.14 -6.90 -4.33
CA LYS A 87 5.53 -6.72 -5.74
C LYS A 87 4.59 -7.48 -6.68
N SER A 88 4.29 -8.74 -6.38
CA SER A 88 3.39 -9.54 -7.23
C SER A 88 1.98 -8.96 -7.33
N LYS A 89 1.45 -8.42 -6.22
CA LYS A 89 0.13 -7.77 -6.22
C LYS A 89 0.13 -6.49 -7.06
N ILE A 90 1.12 -5.62 -6.86
CA ILE A 90 1.26 -4.38 -7.65
C ILE A 90 1.44 -4.69 -9.14
N ASP A 91 2.33 -5.62 -9.50
CA ASP A 91 2.56 -6.04 -10.90
C ASP A 91 1.28 -6.58 -11.56
N THR A 92 0.41 -7.24 -10.79
CA THR A 92 -0.86 -7.77 -11.29
C THR A 92 -1.79 -6.62 -11.65
N GLU A 93 -1.96 -5.66 -10.75
CA GLU A 93 -2.84 -4.51 -10.98
C GLU A 93 -2.31 -3.58 -12.08
N LEU A 94 -1.01 -3.32 -12.13
CA LEU A 94 -0.37 -2.51 -13.17
C LEU A 94 -0.62 -3.03 -14.59
N LYS A 95 -0.67 -4.36 -14.78
CA LYS A 95 -0.96 -4.96 -16.09
C LYS A 95 -2.40 -4.73 -16.55
N THR A 96 -3.28 -4.34 -15.63
CA THR A 96 -4.67 -4.06 -15.93
C THR A 96 -4.90 -2.59 -16.29
N LEU A 97 -3.97 -1.68 -15.99
CA LEU A 97 -4.14 -0.24 -16.22
C LEU A 97 -4.20 0.13 -17.71
#